data_AF-A0A2I0P7Y9-F1
#
_entry.id   AF-A0A2I0P7Y9-F1
#
_cell.length_a   1.000
_cell.length_b   1.000
_cell.length_c   1.000
_cell.angle_alpha   90.00
_cell.angle_beta   90.00
_cell.angle_gamma   90.00
#
_symmetry.space_group_name_H-M   'P 1'
#
loop_
_entity.id
_entity.type
_entity.pdbx_description
1 polymer ?
#
loop_
_entity_poly.entity_id
_entity_poly.type
_entity_poly.pdbx_seq_one_letter_code
_entity_poly.pdbx_strand_id
1 'polypeptide(L)'
;MPHFDLFFKTEALRQRLEPHLRLIPPFFGFMGRTGPPEGRYFDQKDPMWKGFPFPVPENTVYVFDDAIPARALGGGMDKRASIRVTREDRDDEAIVLRIWHEILHAIGQPADDMVKRAGEWQSLSERLMWAAWQSLSRPLDVPLWHRKFYAWLTERAASGAGGR
;
A
#
# COMPACT_ATOMS: atom_id res chain seq x y z
N MET A 1 8.93 -3.24 -16.17
CA MET A 1 7.86 -3.31 -15.16
C MET A 1 8.51 -3.50 -13.81
N PRO A 2 8.10 -2.79 -12.75
CA PRO A 2 8.66 -2.98 -11.41
C PRO A 2 8.38 -4.41 -10.93
N HIS A 3 9.40 -5.08 -10.44
CA HIS A 3 9.28 -6.40 -9.82
C HIS A 3 9.63 -6.26 -8.35
N PHE A 4 8.87 -6.88 -7.46
CA PHE A 4 9.11 -6.88 -6.02
C PHE A 4 9.13 -8.29 -5.46
N ASP A 5 10.14 -8.58 -4.63
CA ASP A 5 10.10 -9.71 -3.72
C ASP A 5 9.20 -9.36 -2.52
N LEU A 6 8.06 -10.05 -2.39
CA LEU A 6 7.13 -9.89 -1.27
C LEU A 6 7.46 -10.92 -0.19
N PHE A 7 8.12 -10.46 0.86
CA PHE A 7 8.40 -11.26 2.04
C PHE A 7 7.22 -11.17 3.01
N PHE A 8 6.57 -12.31 3.25
CA PHE A 8 5.62 -12.47 4.33
C PHE A 8 6.36 -13.07 5.52
N LYS A 9 6.32 -12.41 6.68
CA LYS A 9 7.04 -12.86 7.88
C LYS A 9 6.74 -14.33 8.23
N THR A 10 5.50 -14.76 8.05
CA THR A 10 5.05 -16.13 8.33
C THR A 10 4.33 -16.75 7.13
N GLU A 11 4.33 -18.08 7.07
CA GLU A 11 3.61 -18.80 6.02
C GLU A 11 2.09 -18.56 6.11
N ALA A 12 1.56 -18.41 7.32
CA ALA A 12 0.16 -18.08 7.54
C ALA A 12 -0.22 -16.71 6.93
N LEU A 13 0.63 -15.69 7.07
CA LEU A 13 0.41 -14.40 6.42
C LEU A 13 0.43 -14.53 4.90
N ARG A 14 1.37 -15.32 4.36
CA ARG A 14 1.47 -15.57 2.92
C ARG A 14 0.20 -16.21 2.38
N GLN A 15 -0.22 -17.33 2.96
CA GLN A 15 -1.41 -18.07 2.52
C GLN A 15 -2.68 -17.22 2.59
N ARG A 16 -2.76 -16.33 3.60
CA ARG A 16 -3.86 -15.39 3.76
C ARG A 16 -3.88 -14.33 2.66
N LEU A 17 -2.75 -13.71 2.32
CA LEU A 17 -2.72 -12.47 1.52
C LEU A 17 -2.28 -12.66 0.07
N GLU A 18 -1.40 -13.62 -0.23
CA GLU A 18 -0.87 -13.86 -1.58
C GLU A 18 -1.98 -14.09 -2.63
N PRO A 19 -3.06 -14.86 -2.35
CA PRO A 19 -4.16 -15.04 -3.31
C PRO A 19 -4.90 -13.74 -3.67
N HIS A 20 -4.84 -12.74 -2.80
CA HIS A 20 -5.51 -11.45 -2.97
C HIS A 20 -4.66 -10.43 -3.71
N LEU A 21 -3.36 -10.69 -3.95
CA LEU A 21 -2.49 -9.79 -4.71
C LEU A 21 -2.98 -9.54 -6.14
N ARG A 22 -3.83 -10.42 -6.69
CA ARG A 22 -4.53 -10.22 -7.97
C ARG A 22 -5.40 -8.96 -8.02
N LEU A 23 -5.71 -8.34 -6.87
CA LEU A 23 -6.41 -7.06 -6.80
C LEU A 23 -5.52 -5.90 -7.24
N ILE A 24 -4.19 -6.06 -7.18
CA ILE A 24 -3.23 -5.08 -7.65
C ILE A 24 -3.04 -5.29 -9.16
N PRO A 25 -3.12 -4.23 -10.00
CA PRO A 25 -2.98 -4.37 -11.44
C PRO A 25 -1.65 -5.04 -11.83
N PRO A 26 -1.62 -5.84 -12.90
CA PRO A 26 -0.46 -6.65 -13.31
C PRO A 26 0.71 -5.81 -13.86
N PHE A 27 0.75 -4.50 -13.61
CA PHE A 27 1.91 -3.65 -13.82
C PHE A 27 3.07 -4.00 -12.87
N PHE A 28 2.75 -4.44 -11.65
CA PHE A 28 3.70 -4.89 -10.66
C PHE A 28 3.87 -6.41 -10.74
N GLY A 29 5.11 -6.87 -10.87
CA GLY A 29 5.44 -8.29 -10.72
C GLY A 29 5.74 -8.63 -9.26
N PHE A 30 5.22 -9.75 -8.76
CA PHE A 30 5.46 -10.18 -7.39
C PHE A 30 6.05 -11.58 -7.33
N MET A 31 7.05 -11.76 -6.46
CA MET A 31 7.56 -13.06 -6.05
C MET A 31 7.36 -13.24 -4.55
N GLY A 32 6.43 -14.11 -4.17
CA GLY A 32 6.14 -14.39 -2.77
C GLY A 32 7.23 -15.22 -2.10
N ARG A 33 7.70 -14.75 -0.94
CA ARG A 33 8.69 -15.40 -0.07
C ARG A 33 8.17 -15.45 1.36
N THR A 34 8.63 -16.44 2.11
CA THR A 34 8.27 -16.60 3.52
C THR A 34 9.50 -16.36 4.40
N GLY A 35 9.31 -15.65 5.51
CA GLY A 35 10.36 -15.21 6.43
C GLY A 35 10.66 -13.72 6.33
N PRO A 36 11.39 -13.15 7.30
CA PRO A 36 11.84 -11.76 7.22
C PRO A 36 12.95 -11.60 6.18
N PRO A 37 12.98 -10.49 5.42
CA PRO A 37 14.15 -10.12 4.62
C PRO A 37 15.25 -9.54 5.51
N GLU A 38 16.42 -9.27 4.92
CA GLU A 38 17.37 -8.35 5.53
C GLU A 38 16.71 -6.99 5.77
N GLY A 39 16.75 -6.50 7.01
CA GLY A 39 16.01 -5.33 7.43
C GLY A 39 16.75 -4.47 8.44
N ARG A 40 16.38 -3.20 8.47
CA ARG A 40 16.75 -2.22 9.48
C ARG A 40 15.51 -1.81 10.26
N TYR A 41 15.69 -1.13 11.39
CA TYR A 41 14.60 -0.56 12.16
C TYR A 41 14.68 0.96 12.13
N PHE A 42 13.52 1.62 12.00
CA PHE A 42 13.46 3.08 12.09
C PHE A 42 13.79 3.59 13.50
N ASP A 43 14.19 4.87 13.57
CA ASP A 43 14.67 5.55 14.77
C ASP A 43 13.74 5.34 15.97
N GLN A 44 14.35 5.03 17.13
CA GLN A 44 13.63 4.78 18.37
C GLN A 44 13.02 6.03 19.01
N LYS A 45 13.35 7.23 18.51
CA LYS A 45 12.87 8.51 19.06
C LYS A 45 11.51 8.94 18.51
N ASP A 46 11.12 8.51 17.32
CA ASP A 46 9.81 8.83 16.74
C ASP A 46 8.78 7.73 17.08
N PRO A 47 7.76 8.01 17.91
CA PRO A 47 6.72 7.03 18.24
C PRO A 47 5.95 6.48 17.03
N MET A 48 5.92 7.21 15.90
CA MET A 48 5.29 6.72 14.67
C MET A 48 6.01 5.48 14.14
N TRP A 49 7.34 5.52 14.16
CA TRP A 49 8.20 4.54 13.49
C TRP A 49 9.04 3.67 14.43
N LYS A 50 8.97 3.90 15.75
CA LYS A 50 9.80 3.22 16.75
C LYS A 50 9.74 1.69 16.61
N GLY A 51 10.87 1.11 16.21
CA GLY A 51 10.99 -0.34 16.04
C GLY A 51 10.24 -0.91 14.83
N PHE A 52 9.85 -0.06 13.88
CA PHE A 52 9.22 -0.48 12.63
C PHE A 52 10.30 -1.08 11.69
N PRO A 53 10.17 -2.37 11.30
CA PRO A 53 11.13 -3.01 10.40
C PRO A 53 10.96 -2.48 8.98
N PHE A 54 12.07 -2.27 8.29
CA PHE A 54 12.10 -1.81 6.90
C PHE A 54 13.16 -2.58 6.12
N PRO A 55 12.83 -3.15 4.95
CA PRO A 55 13.80 -3.93 4.19
C PRO A 55 14.97 -3.06 3.73
N VAL A 56 16.16 -3.64 3.68
CA VAL A 56 17.37 -2.98 3.16
C VAL A 56 17.45 -3.06 1.64
N PRO A 57 17.29 -4.24 1.00
CA PRO A 57 17.42 -4.36 -0.45
C PRO A 57 16.33 -3.58 -1.19
N GLU A 58 16.68 -2.97 -2.32
CA GLU A 58 15.68 -2.44 -3.26
C GLU A 58 14.75 -3.55 -3.76
N ASN A 59 13.60 -3.16 -4.29
CA ASN A 59 12.60 -4.07 -4.86
C ASN A 59 12.08 -5.10 -3.84
N THR A 60 12.04 -4.72 -2.57
CA THR A 60 11.61 -5.61 -1.48
C THR A 60 10.42 -5.02 -0.75
N VAL A 61 9.39 -5.84 -0.54
CA VAL A 61 8.21 -5.52 0.25
C VAL A 61 8.15 -6.47 1.43
N TYR A 62 8.06 -5.96 2.65
CA TYR A 62 7.96 -6.78 3.85
C TYR A 62 6.58 -6.66 4.50
N VAL A 63 5.89 -7.79 4.66
CA VAL A 63 4.59 -7.89 5.35
C VAL A 63 4.78 -8.64 6.65
N PHE A 64 4.43 -8.01 7.77
CA PHE A 64 4.70 -8.54 9.11
C PHE A 64 3.54 -8.27 10.08
N ASP A 65 3.49 -9.03 11.18
CA ASP A 65 2.38 -9.02 12.16
C ASP A 65 2.84 -8.80 13.61
N ASP A 66 4.06 -8.29 13.81
CA ASP A 66 4.61 -8.08 15.14
C ASP A 66 3.82 -7.04 15.97
N ALA A 67 3.71 -7.35 17.25
CA ALA A 67 3.27 -6.40 18.27
C ALA A 67 4.43 -5.43 18.60
N ILE A 68 4.65 -4.45 17.71
CA ILE A 68 5.64 -3.38 17.90
C ILE A 68 4.97 -2.07 18.40
N PRO A 69 5.74 -1.19 19.07
CA PRO A 69 5.22 0.08 19.59
C PRO A 69 4.95 1.14 18.51
N ALA A 70 5.50 0.97 17.30
CA ALA A 70 5.24 1.86 16.17
C ALA A 70 3.73 2.00 15.90
N ARG A 71 3.29 3.22 15.55
CA ARG A 71 1.90 3.49 15.15
C ARG A 71 1.67 3.35 13.65
N ALA A 72 2.74 3.41 12.86
CA ALA A 72 2.67 3.22 11.42
C ALA A 72 2.09 1.84 11.07
N LEU A 73 1.24 1.81 10.04
CA LEU A 73 0.71 0.60 9.44
C LEU A 73 1.41 0.24 8.13
N GLY A 74 2.09 1.21 7.51
CA GLY A 74 2.82 1.04 6.28
C GLY A 74 3.83 2.17 6.09
N GLY A 75 4.83 1.92 5.26
CA GLY A 75 5.72 2.92 4.72
C GLY A 75 6.36 2.43 3.44
N GLY A 76 6.45 3.29 2.43
CA GLY A 76 7.03 3.00 1.12
C GLY A 76 7.95 4.11 0.64
N MET A 77 9.15 3.76 0.20
CA MET A 77 10.12 4.70 -0.40
C MET A 77 11.25 3.93 -1.10
N ASP A 78 11.94 4.53 -2.06
CA ASP A 78 13.14 3.97 -2.72
C ASP A 78 12.98 2.50 -3.15
N LYS A 79 11.87 2.18 -3.83
CA LYS A 79 11.50 0.82 -4.25
C LYS A 79 11.45 -0.21 -3.11
N ARG A 80 11.11 0.24 -1.90
CA ARG A 80 10.99 -0.59 -0.71
C ARG A 80 9.69 -0.27 -0.01
N ALA A 81 9.06 -1.27 0.57
CA ALA A 81 7.90 -1.05 1.42
C ALA A 81 7.88 -2.01 2.60
N SER A 82 7.26 -1.56 3.69
CA SER A 82 6.92 -2.39 4.83
C SER A 82 5.47 -2.18 5.20
N ILE A 83 4.76 -3.27 5.48
CA ILE A 83 3.34 -3.28 5.79
C ILE A 83 3.14 -4.08 7.07
N ARG A 84 2.54 -3.44 8.07
CA ARG A 84 2.11 -4.08 9.30
C ARG A 84 0.69 -4.58 9.16
N VAL A 85 0.47 -5.84 9.53
CA VAL A 85 -0.84 -6.46 9.71
C VAL A 85 -1.13 -6.53 11.20
N THR A 86 -2.30 -6.11 11.60
CA THR A 86 -2.74 -6.08 13.00
C THR A 86 -3.83 -7.12 13.25
N ARG A 87 -4.20 -7.36 14.51
CA ARG A 87 -5.27 -8.30 14.86
C ARG A 87 -6.65 -7.73 14.53
N GLU A 88 -6.73 -6.43 14.41
CA GLU A 88 -7.90 -5.64 14.05
C GLU A 88 -8.15 -5.67 12.54
N ASP A 89 -7.13 -5.95 11.72
CA ASP A 89 -7.28 -6.12 10.28
C ASP A 89 -8.03 -7.42 9.97
N ARG A 90 -9.36 -7.32 9.87
CA ARG A 90 -10.27 -8.43 9.50
C ARG A 90 -10.52 -8.55 8.01
N ASP A 91 -10.28 -7.49 7.26
CA ASP A 91 -10.51 -7.41 5.83
C ASP A 91 -9.19 -7.51 5.04
N ASP A 92 -9.04 -8.60 4.31
CA ASP A 92 -7.84 -8.88 3.50
C ASP A 92 -7.72 -7.91 2.33
N GLU A 93 -8.83 -7.42 1.80
CA GLU A 93 -8.83 -6.41 0.74
C GLU A 93 -8.21 -5.10 1.25
N ALA A 94 -8.57 -4.66 2.46
CA ALA A 94 -8.00 -3.47 3.06
C ALA A 94 -6.48 -3.59 3.27
N ILE A 95 -5.99 -4.78 3.65
CA ILE A 95 -4.55 -5.05 3.75
C ILE A 95 -3.88 -4.97 2.37
N VAL A 96 -4.47 -5.58 1.34
CA VAL A 96 -3.91 -5.54 -0.02
C VAL A 96 -3.91 -4.13 -0.60
N LEU A 97 -4.94 -3.32 -0.30
CA LEU A 97 -4.93 -1.89 -0.67
C LEU A 97 -3.83 -1.11 0.03
N ARG A 98 -3.50 -1.45 1.28
CA ARG A 98 -2.33 -0.89 1.99
C ARG A 98 -1.03 -1.31 1.30
N ILE A 99 -0.88 -2.58 0.91
CA ILE A 99 0.28 -3.04 0.13
C ILE A 99 0.43 -2.24 -1.16
N TRP A 100 -0.65 -2.06 -1.91
CA TRP A 100 -0.62 -1.28 -3.15
C TRP A 100 -0.26 0.19 -2.91
N HIS A 101 -0.84 0.81 -1.89
CA HIS A 101 -0.54 2.18 -1.48
C HIS A 101 0.96 2.37 -1.20
N GLU A 102 1.57 1.50 -0.38
CA GLU A 102 3.00 1.63 -0.07
C GLU A 102 3.91 1.34 -1.27
N ILE A 103 3.52 0.43 -2.15
CA ILE A 103 4.26 0.18 -3.40
C ILE A 103 4.21 1.40 -4.32
N LEU A 104 3.07 2.09 -4.40
CA LEU A 104 2.94 3.34 -5.15
C LEU A 104 3.90 4.41 -4.61
N HIS A 105 3.96 4.60 -3.30
CA HIS A 105 4.96 5.48 -2.68
C HIS A 105 6.40 5.03 -2.99
N ALA A 106 6.67 3.72 -2.93
CA ALA A 106 7.98 3.16 -3.24
C ALA A 106 8.46 3.46 -4.67
N ILE A 107 7.54 3.63 -5.63
CA ILE A 107 7.86 4.03 -7.01
C ILE A 107 7.64 5.53 -7.27
N GLY A 108 7.51 6.35 -6.22
CA GLY A 108 7.40 7.80 -6.30
C GLY A 108 6.03 8.33 -6.73
N GLN A 109 4.97 7.52 -6.66
CA GLN A 109 3.60 7.99 -6.90
C GLN A 109 2.97 8.58 -5.63
N PRO A 110 2.20 9.68 -5.72
CA PRO A 110 1.63 10.36 -4.56
C PRO A 110 0.35 9.68 -4.06
N ALA A 111 0.47 8.52 -3.41
CA ALA A 111 -0.68 7.70 -3.00
C ALA A 111 -1.57 8.34 -1.92
N ASP A 112 -1.10 9.38 -1.23
CA ASP A 112 -1.86 10.15 -0.22
C ASP A 112 -2.74 11.25 -0.82
N ASP A 113 -2.54 11.62 -2.09
CA ASP A 113 -3.13 12.82 -2.67
C ASP A 113 -4.51 12.59 -3.32
N MET A 114 -5.22 11.52 -2.94
CA MET A 114 -6.50 11.12 -3.52
C MET A 114 -7.51 12.27 -3.60
N VAL A 115 -7.68 13.02 -2.50
CA VAL A 115 -8.64 14.15 -2.45
C VAL A 115 -8.11 15.36 -3.20
N LYS A 116 -6.83 15.72 -3.00
CA LYS A 116 -6.21 16.89 -3.65
C LYS A 116 -6.23 16.78 -5.18
N ARG A 117 -6.11 15.55 -5.69
CA ARG A 117 -6.08 15.23 -7.12
C ARG A 117 -7.43 14.76 -7.67
N ALA A 118 -8.53 14.86 -6.93
CA ALA A 118 -9.86 14.43 -7.41
C ALA A 118 -10.23 15.02 -8.79
N GLY A 119 -9.73 16.22 -9.07
CA GLY A 119 -9.83 16.90 -10.38
C GLY A 119 -9.24 16.15 -11.58
N GLU A 120 -8.32 15.22 -11.34
CA GLU A 120 -7.50 14.58 -12.37
C GLU A 120 -7.91 13.13 -12.65
N TRP A 121 -8.42 12.43 -11.64
CA TRP A 121 -8.70 11.00 -11.74
C TRP A 121 -10.20 10.66 -11.69
N GLN A 122 -11.05 11.61 -11.30
CA GLN A 122 -12.50 11.43 -11.29
C GLN A 122 -13.16 12.16 -12.46
N SER A 123 -14.11 11.48 -13.09
CA SER A 123 -15.12 12.09 -13.96
C SER A 123 -16.07 13.01 -13.17
N LEU A 124 -16.84 13.83 -13.90
CA LEU A 124 -17.81 14.74 -13.29
C LEU A 124 -18.89 14.00 -12.48
N SER A 125 -19.39 12.87 -13.00
CA SER A 125 -20.40 12.06 -12.31
C SER A 125 -19.85 11.42 -11.03
N GLU A 126 -18.59 10.98 -11.05
CA GLU A 126 -17.91 10.42 -9.87
C GLU A 126 -17.72 11.48 -8.79
N ARG A 127 -17.40 12.73 -9.14
CA ARG A 127 -17.30 13.83 -8.17
C ARG A 127 -18.63 14.11 -7.48
N LEU A 128 -19.73 14.09 -8.25
CA LEU A 128 -21.07 14.27 -7.69
C LEU A 128 -21.41 13.12 -6.72
N MET A 129 -21.12 11.89 -7.11
CA MET A 129 -21.36 10.71 -6.28
C MET A 129 -20.49 10.73 -5.00
N TRP A 130 -19.22 11.11 -5.13
CA TRP A 130 -18.30 11.29 -4.00
C TRP A 130 -18.81 12.35 -3.03
N ALA A 131 -19.20 13.53 -3.52
CA ALA A 131 -19.72 14.61 -2.70
C ALA A 131 -21.01 14.20 -1.97
N ALA A 132 -21.91 13.50 -2.66
CA ALA A 132 -23.11 12.93 -2.05
C ALA A 132 -22.75 11.93 -0.94
N TRP A 133 -21.76 11.07 -1.16
CA TRP A 133 -21.34 10.08 -0.16
C TRP A 133 -20.68 10.72 1.07
N GLN A 134 -19.84 11.74 0.88
CA GLN A 134 -19.26 12.50 1.99
C GLN A 134 -20.34 13.16 2.86
N SER A 135 -21.39 13.69 2.24
CA SER A 135 -22.50 14.34 2.96
C SER A 135 -23.32 13.38 3.81
N LEU A 136 -23.34 12.09 3.47
CA LEU A 136 -24.12 11.07 4.15
C LEU A 136 -23.41 10.46 5.37
N SER A 137 -22.18 10.88 5.69
CA SER A 137 -21.35 10.39 6.82
C SER A 137 -21.30 8.85 6.93
N ARG A 138 -21.54 8.14 5.82
CA ARG A 138 -21.36 6.70 5.77
C ARG A 138 -19.86 6.45 5.76
N PRO A 139 -19.36 5.40 6.44
CA PRO A 139 -18.01 4.94 6.18
C PRO A 139 -17.97 4.78 4.66
N LEU A 140 -17.13 5.61 4.03
CA LEU A 140 -16.99 5.66 2.59
C LEU A 140 -16.84 4.21 2.12
N ASP A 141 -17.31 3.87 0.92
CA ASP A 141 -16.77 2.68 0.24
C ASP A 141 -15.30 3.00 -0.11
N VAL A 142 -14.50 3.19 0.95
CA VAL A 142 -13.09 3.56 1.00
C VAL A 142 -12.32 2.61 0.09
N PRO A 143 -12.62 1.29 0.05
CA PRO A 143 -11.96 0.40 -0.90
C PRO A 143 -12.24 0.73 -2.37
N LEU A 144 -13.47 1.09 -2.75
CA LEU A 144 -13.83 1.42 -4.14
C LEU A 144 -13.03 2.63 -4.65
N TRP A 145 -13.00 3.69 -3.84
CA TRP A 145 -12.34 4.93 -4.20
C TRP A 145 -10.82 4.81 -4.23
N HIS A 146 -10.23 4.10 -3.26
CA HIS A 146 -8.81 3.79 -3.28
C HIS A 146 -8.43 2.94 -4.49
N ARG A 147 -9.22 1.90 -4.84
CA ARG A 147 -8.97 1.10 -6.05
C ARG A 147 -8.89 1.96 -7.30
N LYS A 148 -9.86 2.88 -7.50
CA LYS A 148 -9.87 3.76 -8.67
C LYS A 148 -8.67 4.71 -8.68
N PHE A 149 -8.38 5.35 -7.54
CA PHE A 149 -7.25 6.28 -7.46
C PHE A 149 -5.90 5.57 -7.67
N TYR A 150 -5.70 4.41 -7.05
CA TYR A 150 -4.47 3.64 -7.18
C TYR A 150 -4.32 3.03 -8.58
N ALA A 151 -5.41 2.62 -9.23
CA ALA A 151 -5.40 2.18 -10.63
C ALA A 151 -4.92 3.32 -11.53
N TRP A 152 -5.49 4.51 -11.37
CA TRP A 152 -5.10 5.70 -12.12
C TRP A 152 -3.62 6.07 -11.89
N LEU A 153 -3.12 6.02 -10.65
CA LEU A 153 -1.70 6.22 -10.35
C LEU A 153 -0.81 5.16 -11.01
N THR A 154 -1.27 3.91 -11.05
CA THR A 154 -0.54 2.80 -11.67
C THR A 154 -0.45 2.97 -13.19
N GLU A 155 -1.54 3.36 -13.85
CA GLU A 155 -1.56 3.68 -15.28
C GLU A 155 -0.67 4.87 -15.61
N ARG A 156 -0.71 5.91 -14.78
CA ARG A 156 0.14 7.10 -14.88
C ARG A 156 1.62 6.72 -14.78
N ALA A 157 1.99 5.87 -13.82
CA ALA A 157 3.35 5.35 -13.67
C ALA A 157 3.77 4.48 -14.87
N ALA A 158 2.89 3.60 -15.34
CA ALA A 158 3.14 2.75 -16.51
C ALA A 158 3.38 3.56 -17.79
N SER A 159 2.71 4.70 -17.92
CA SER A 159 2.83 5.62 -19.08
C SER A 159 4.08 6.52 -19.00
N GLY A 160 4.90 6.41 -17.95
CA GLY A 160 6.06 7.28 -17.73
C GLY A 160 5.69 8.71 -17.26
N ALA A 161 4.40 9.00 -17.06
CA ALA A 161 3.89 10.29 -16.62
C ALA A 161 4.04 10.46 -15.10
N GLY A 162 5.22 10.18 -14.53
CA GLY A 162 5.43 10.21 -13.09
C GLY A 162 6.87 10.50 -12.66
N GLY A 163 7.82 10.54 -13.59
CA GLY A 163 9.19 10.91 -13.31
C GLY A 163 9.38 12.42 -13.42
N ARG A 164 9.34 13.12 -12.28
CA ARG A 164 10.06 14.38 -12.06
C ARG A 164 10.55 14.43 -10.63
#